data_AF-A0A3D8RJ14-F1
#
_entry.id   AF-A0A3D8RJ14-F1
#
_cell.length_a   1.000
_cell.length_b   1.000
_cell.length_c   1.000
_cell.angle_alpha   90.00
_cell.angle_beta   90.00
_cell.angle_gamma   90.00
#
_symmetry.space_group_name_H-M   'P 1'
#
loop_
_entity.id
_entity.type
_entity.pdbx_description
1 polymer ?
#
loop_
_entity_poly.entity_id
_entity_poly.type
_entity_poly.pdbx_seq_one_letter_code
_entity_poly.pdbx_strand_id
1 'polypeptide(L)'
;MSDKCPYCRRLLTLPPSITTIHQNYPSITPNYTLNRSVARCKFCDQLAANKRAMDAECPPPSGKNPVKIIDEQIKEAESLIEEGVRREDLLRILPTMYRRQEELIKATDEGIKKAWDEYWAVWGKVDGPKYL
;
A
#
# COMPACT_ATOMS: atom_id res chain seq x y z
N MET A 1 28.61 0.19 21.02
CA MET A 1 27.29 -0.12 20.42
C MET A 1 27.54 -0.59 19.00
N SER A 2 26.81 -1.60 18.50
CA SER A 2 26.97 -2.02 17.10
C SER A 2 26.21 -1.05 16.21
N ASP A 3 26.90 -0.42 15.25
CA ASP A 3 26.27 0.47 14.26
C ASP A 3 25.47 -0.30 13.21
N LYS A 4 25.30 -1.62 13.40
CA LYS A 4 24.61 -2.52 12.49
C LYS A 4 23.31 -3.01 13.11
N CYS A 5 22.28 -3.06 12.27
CA CYS A 5 21.00 -3.68 12.60
C CYS A 5 21.20 -5.16 13.00
N PRO A 6 20.63 -5.62 14.12
CA PRO A 6 20.75 -7.00 14.55
C PRO A 6 20.08 -7.98 13.57
N TYR A 7 19.07 -7.55 12.82
CA TYR A 7 18.29 -8.39 11.91
C TYR A 7 18.92 -8.53 10.53
N CYS A 8 19.28 -7.42 9.89
CA CYS A 8 19.75 -7.42 8.49
C CYS A 8 21.23 -7.07 8.34
N ARG A 9 21.95 -6.82 9.44
CA ARG A 9 23.38 -6.47 9.50
C ARG A 9 23.78 -5.18 8.74
N ARG A 10 22.82 -4.44 8.17
CA ARG A 10 23.04 -3.13 7.54
C ARG A 10 23.25 -2.04 8.58
N LEU A 11 23.90 -0.95 8.19
CA LEU A 11 24.13 0.19 9.07
C LEU A 11 22.82 0.81 9.55
N LEU A 12 22.82 1.24 10.82
CA LEU A 12 21.79 2.07 11.40
C LEU A 12 21.99 3.51 10.95
N THR A 13 20.89 4.25 10.80
CA THR A 13 20.91 5.63 10.34
C THR A 13 20.09 6.47 11.31
N LEU A 14 20.52 7.72 11.54
CA LEU A 14 19.70 8.68 12.26
C LEU A 14 18.55 9.16 11.37
N PRO A 15 17.30 9.11 11.83
CA PRO A 15 16.19 9.69 11.10
C PRO A 15 16.37 11.20 10.86
N PRO A 16 15.85 11.73 9.74
CA PRO A 16 15.85 13.16 9.52
C PRO A 16 15.07 13.90 10.62
N SER A 17 15.46 15.14 10.89
CA SER A 17 14.75 15.99 11.85
C SER A 17 13.31 16.25 11.40
N ILE A 18 12.42 16.58 12.35
CA ILE A 18 11.04 16.98 12.04
C ILE A 18 11.02 18.17 11.08
N THR A 19 11.89 19.16 11.31
CA THR A 19 12.04 20.32 10.43
C THR A 19 12.41 19.92 9.00
N THR A 20 13.35 18.98 8.84
CA THR A 20 13.75 18.47 7.52
C THR A 20 12.59 17.76 6.82
N ILE A 21 11.76 16.99 7.55
CA ILE A 21 10.58 16.34 6.96
C ILE A 21 9.58 17.40 6.50
N HIS A 22 9.26 18.40 7.32
CA HIS A 22 8.32 19.46 6.94
C HIS A 22 8.80 20.29 5.74
N GLN A 23 10.10 20.58 5.67
CA GLN A 23 10.68 21.36 4.57
C GLN A 23 10.66 20.60 3.24
N ASN A 24 11.02 19.32 3.27
CA ASN A 24 11.15 18.52 2.03
C ASN A 24 9.84 17.81 1.64
N TYR A 25 8.97 17.52 2.61
CA TYR A 25 7.76 16.71 2.45
C TYR A 25 6.60 17.31 3.26
N PRO A 26 6.11 18.51 2.92
CA PRO A 26 5.11 19.24 3.71
C PRO A 26 3.75 18.53 3.85
N SER A 27 3.45 17.58 2.96
CA SER A 27 2.23 16.76 3.02
C SER A 27 2.32 15.57 3.98
N ILE A 28 3.52 15.26 4.50
CA ILE A 28 3.74 14.15 5.42
C ILE A 28 3.64 14.67 6.85
N THR A 29 2.81 14.02 7.67
CA THR A 29 2.79 14.28 9.12
C THR A 29 3.92 13.50 9.79
N PRO A 30 4.94 14.15 10.38
CA PRO A 30 6.03 13.45 11.05
C PRO A 30 5.55 12.70 12.28
N ASN A 31 6.20 11.58 12.59
CA ASN A 31 5.97 10.89 13.86
C ASN A 31 6.62 11.71 15.00
N TYR A 32 5.84 12.49 15.74
CA TYR A 32 6.31 13.38 16.80
C TYR A 32 6.79 12.67 18.07
N THR A 33 6.40 11.40 18.29
CA THR A 33 6.78 10.64 19.49
C THR A 33 8.09 9.85 19.31
N LEU A 34 8.57 9.76 18.08
CA LEU A 34 9.81 9.06 17.74
C LEU A 34 11.05 9.83 18.24
N ASN A 35 11.86 9.19 19.08
CA ASN A 35 13.19 9.68 19.41
C ASN A 35 14.12 9.58 18.18
N ARG A 36 14.42 10.72 17.56
CA ARG A 36 15.26 10.85 16.35
C ARG A 36 16.76 10.89 16.64
N SER A 37 17.15 11.00 17.91
CA SER A 37 18.56 10.91 18.32
C SER A 37 19.05 9.46 18.40
N VAL A 38 18.16 8.48 18.23
CA VAL A 38 18.48 7.05 18.24
C VAL A 38 18.49 6.52 16.81
N ALA A 39 19.61 5.93 16.41
CA ALA A 39 19.77 5.34 15.09
C ALA A 39 18.86 4.11 14.92
N ARG A 40 18.29 3.96 13.72
CA ARG A 40 17.37 2.88 13.36
C ARG A 40 17.64 2.36 11.96
N CYS A 41 17.15 1.16 11.67
CA CYS A 41 17.42 0.50 10.41
C CYS A 41 16.40 0.92 9.35
N LYS A 42 16.75 1.92 8.52
CA LYS A 42 15.92 2.39 7.40
C LYS A 42 15.46 1.24 6.49
N PHE A 43 16.35 0.28 6.21
CA PHE A 43 16.03 -0.87 5.35
C PHE A 43 14.97 -1.80 5.98
N CYS A 44 15.04 -2.07 7.28
CA CYS A 44 14.02 -2.88 7.95
C CYS A 44 12.67 -2.16 8.01
N ASP A 45 12.67 -0.86 8.28
CA ASP A 45 11.45 -0.06 8.27
C ASP A 45 10.81 -0.05 6.87
N GLN A 46 11.63 0.08 5.82
CA GLN A 46 11.19 0.01 4.42
C GLN A 46 10.65 -1.37 4.08
N LEU A 47 11.32 -2.45 4.50
CA LEU A 47 10.85 -3.82 4.27
C LEU A 47 9.52 -4.08 4.98
N ALA A 48 9.34 -3.55 6.19
CA ALA A 48 8.08 -3.63 6.93
C ALA A 48 6.95 -2.84 6.26
N ALA A 49 7.23 -1.67 5.68
CA ALA A 49 6.26 -0.92 4.88
C ALA A 49 5.87 -1.68 3.60
N ASN A 50 6.84 -2.22 2.86
CA ASN A 50 6.59 -3.04 1.68
C ASN A 50 5.73 -4.26 2.01
N LYS A 51 6.03 -4.97 3.10
CA LYS A 51 5.24 -6.13 3.51
C LYS A 51 3.79 -5.74 3.78
N ARG A 52 3.55 -4.66 4.52
CA ARG A 52 2.19 -4.18 4.81
C ARG A 52 1.47 -3.68 3.56
N ALA A 53 2.18 -3.06 2.63
CA ALA A 53 1.64 -2.68 1.32
C ALA A 53 1.24 -3.91 0.50
N MET A 54 2.07 -4.95 0.48
CA MET A 54 1.75 -6.25 -0.14
C MET A 54 0.55 -6.92 0.54
N ASP A 55 0.47 -6.89 1.87
CA ASP A 55 -0.66 -7.42 2.63
C ASP A 55 -1.94 -6.60 2.38
N ALA A 56 -1.85 -5.31 2.04
CA ALA A 56 -2.99 -4.50 1.63
C ALA A 56 -3.45 -4.84 0.21
N GLU A 57 -2.52 -5.06 -0.72
CA GLU A 57 -2.81 -5.44 -2.11
C GLU A 57 -3.33 -6.89 -2.23
N CYS A 58 -2.73 -7.79 -1.48
CA CYS A 58 -2.98 -9.23 -1.48
C CYS A 58 -3.25 -9.71 -0.05
N PRO A 59 -4.45 -9.43 0.49
CA PRO A 59 -4.75 -9.69 1.89
C PRO A 59 -4.66 -11.18 2.27
N PRO A 60 -4.03 -11.50 3.41
CA PRO A 60 -4.09 -12.84 3.97
C PRO A 60 -5.53 -13.17 4.42
N PRO A 61 -5.92 -14.46 4.45
CA PRO A 61 -5.11 -15.63 4.16
C PRO A 61 -5.06 -16.01 2.67
N SER A 62 -5.89 -15.39 1.83
CA SER A 62 -6.00 -15.80 0.42
C SER A 62 -4.72 -15.47 -0.36
N GLY A 63 -4.05 -14.35 -0.03
CA GLY A 63 -2.90 -13.84 -0.76
C GLY A 63 -3.22 -13.47 -2.20
N LYS A 64 -4.52 -13.36 -2.55
CA LYS A 64 -4.99 -13.00 -3.88
C LYS A 64 -5.40 -11.53 -3.90
N ASN A 65 -5.10 -10.86 -5.01
CA ASN A 65 -5.51 -9.48 -5.23
C ASN A 65 -7.03 -9.42 -5.55
N PRO A 66 -7.87 -8.82 -4.68
CA PRO A 66 -9.32 -8.78 -4.87
C PRO A 66 -9.74 -7.96 -6.11
N VAL A 67 -8.97 -6.94 -6.46
CA VAL A 67 -9.20 -6.12 -7.66
C VAL A 67 -9.01 -6.96 -8.92
N LYS A 68 -7.98 -7.81 -8.97
CA LYS A 68 -7.78 -8.74 -10.11
C LYS A 68 -8.90 -9.76 -10.21
N ILE A 69 -9.36 -10.31 -9.08
CA ILE A 69 -10.47 -11.27 -9.08
C ILE A 69 -11.74 -10.65 -9.68
N ILE A 70 -12.11 -9.44 -9.26
CA ILE A 70 -13.32 -8.82 -9.79
C ILE A 70 -13.17 -8.35 -11.24
N ASP A 71 -11.96 -7.93 -11.65
CA ASP A 71 -11.65 -7.62 -13.05
C ASP A 71 -11.84 -8.85 -13.96
N GLU A 72 -11.37 -10.02 -13.52
CA GLU A 72 -11.60 -11.29 -14.22
C GLU A 72 -13.09 -11.65 -14.28
N GLN A 73 -13.85 -11.45 -13.19
CA GLN A 73 -15.30 -11.70 -13.16
C GLN A 73 -16.08 -10.77 -14.09
N ILE A 74 -15.67 -9.51 -14.19
CA ILE A 74 -16.29 -8.54 -15.10
C ILE A 74 -16.04 -8.96 -16.56
N LYS A 75 -14.79 -9.30 -16.91
CA LYS A 75 -14.43 -9.78 -18.25
C LYS A 75 -15.20 -11.03 -18.66
N GLU A 76 -15.34 -11.98 -17.73
CA GLU A 76 -16.15 -13.18 -17.96
C GLU A 76 -17.63 -12.84 -18.18
N ALA A 77 -18.19 -11.94 -17.37
CA ALA A 77 -19.58 -11.49 -17.52
C ALA A 77 -19.82 -10.77 -18.86
N GLU A 78 -18.89 -9.92 -19.30
CA GLU A 78 -18.94 -9.26 -20.61
C GLU A 78 -18.91 -10.28 -21.75
N SER A 79 -18.01 -11.27 -21.70
CA SER A 79 -17.93 -12.34 -22.71
C SER A 79 -19.24 -13.13 -22.81
N LEU A 80 -19.84 -13.50 -21.68
CA LEU A 80 -21.10 -14.24 -21.66
C LEU A 80 -22.28 -13.40 -22.20
N ILE A 81 -22.27 -12.08 -21.96
CA ILE A 81 -23.25 -11.15 -22.54
C ILE A 81 -23.13 -11.12 -24.07
N GLU A 82 -21.91 -11.10 -24.60
CA GLU A 82 -21.63 -11.12 -26.04
C GLU A 82 -22.08 -12.44 -26.69
N GLU A 83 -21.87 -13.57 -26.01
CA GLU A 83 -22.33 -14.89 -26.43
C GLU A 83 -23.86 -15.08 -26.30
N GLY A 84 -24.57 -14.10 -25.74
CA GLY A 84 -26.03 -14.15 -25.52
C GLY A 84 -26.46 -15.04 -24.35
N VAL A 85 -25.51 -15.53 -23.55
CA VAL A 85 -25.75 -16.42 -22.42
C VAL A 85 -26.09 -15.60 -21.18
N ARG A 86 -27.26 -15.85 -20.56
CA ARG A 86 -27.72 -15.16 -19.33
C ARG A 86 -27.66 -13.63 -19.41
N ARG A 87 -27.82 -13.09 -20.63
CA ARG A 87 -27.59 -11.68 -20.97
C ARG A 87 -28.35 -10.69 -20.09
N GLU A 88 -29.65 -10.90 -19.90
CA GLU A 88 -30.49 -9.99 -19.11
C GLU A 88 -30.09 -9.95 -17.63
N ASP A 89 -29.78 -11.10 -17.03
CA ASP A 89 -29.32 -11.19 -15.65
C ASP A 89 -27.95 -10.53 -15.47
N LEU A 90 -27.01 -10.77 -16.38
CA LEU A 90 -25.66 -10.22 -16.32
C LEU A 90 -25.68 -8.70 -16.54
N LEU A 91 -26.44 -8.19 -17.52
CA LEU A 91 -26.60 -6.75 -17.72
C LEU A 91 -27.16 -6.03 -16.49
N ARG A 92 -28.01 -6.69 -15.70
CA ARG A 92 -28.53 -6.14 -14.44
C ARG A 92 -27.46 -6.11 -13.33
N ILE A 93 -26.56 -7.10 -13.28
CA ILE A 93 -25.59 -7.25 -12.19
C ILE A 93 -24.27 -6.52 -12.47
N LEU A 94 -23.87 -6.40 -13.74
CA LEU A 94 -22.60 -5.81 -14.18
C LEU A 94 -22.33 -4.41 -13.59
N PRO A 95 -23.31 -3.48 -13.49
CA PRO A 95 -23.10 -2.19 -12.82
C PRO A 95 -22.70 -2.31 -11.35
N THR A 96 -23.20 -3.34 -10.65
CA THR A 96 -22.83 -3.60 -9.25
C THR A 96 -21.41 -4.16 -9.14
N MET A 97 -20.97 -4.97 -10.12
CA MET A 97 -19.59 -5.46 -10.19
C MET A 97 -18.60 -4.31 -10.38
N TYR A 98 -18.85 -3.38 -11.30
CA TYR A 98 -17.99 -2.20 -11.48
C TYR A 98 -17.92 -1.32 -10.23
N ARG A 99 -19.06 -1.07 -9.57
CA ARG A 99 -19.06 -0.30 -8.31
C ARG A 99 -18.18 -0.96 -7.25
N ARG A 100 -18.31 -2.28 -7.10
CA ARG A 100 -17.48 -3.05 -6.16
C ARG A 100 -16.01 -3.03 -6.58
N GLN A 101 -15.69 -3.03 -7.87
CA GLN A 101 -14.32 -2.89 -8.35
C GLN A 101 -13.74 -1.53 -7.95
N GLU A 102 -14.47 -0.44 -8.14
CA GLU A 102 -14.05 0.90 -7.74
C GLU A 102 -13.81 1.00 -6.22
N GLU A 103 -14.72 0.44 -5.41
CA GLU A 103 -14.57 0.37 -3.96
C GLU A 103 -13.33 -0.42 -3.54
N LEU A 104 -13.06 -1.55 -4.18
CA LEU A 104 -11.87 -2.37 -3.92
C LEU A 104 -10.58 -1.65 -4.31
N ILE A 105 -10.56 -0.93 -5.43
CA ILE A 105 -9.40 -0.14 -5.86
C ILE A 105 -9.11 0.94 -4.81
N LYS A 106 -10.11 1.74 -4.44
CA LYS A 106 -9.95 2.79 -3.42
C LYS A 106 -9.46 2.23 -2.09
N ALA A 107 -10.09 1.15 -1.60
CA ALA A 107 -9.68 0.52 -0.35
C ALA A 107 -8.24 -0.03 -0.40
N THR A 108 -7.84 -0.60 -1.54
CA THR A 108 -6.47 -1.10 -1.75
C THR A 108 -5.47 0.06 -1.73
N ASP A 109 -5.72 1.12 -2.48
CA ASP A 109 -4.85 2.29 -2.55
C ASP A 109 -4.71 2.97 -1.18
N GLU A 110 -5.81 3.13 -0.44
CA GLU A 110 -5.81 3.65 0.92
C GLU A 110 -5.02 2.74 1.87
N GLY A 111 -5.18 1.42 1.75
CA GLY A 111 -4.43 0.44 2.55
C GLY A 111 -2.93 0.51 2.29
N ILE A 112 -2.51 0.58 1.02
CA ILE A 112 -1.11 0.73 0.63
C ILE A 112 -0.57 2.07 1.14
N LYS A 113 -1.30 3.17 0.96
CA LYS A 113 -0.88 4.49 1.46
C LYS A 113 -0.65 4.46 2.97
N LYS A 114 -1.59 3.91 3.73
CA LYS A 114 -1.47 3.76 5.19
C LYS A 114 -0.26 2.93 5.60
N ALA A 115 0.07 1.88 4.84
CA ALA A 115 1.26 1.07 5.07
C ALA A 115 2.57 1.87 4.93
N TRP A 116 2.58 2.86 4.03
CA TRP A 116 3.73 3.74 3.80
C TRP A 116 3.76 4.97 4.71
N ASP A 117 2.62 5.47 5.16
CA ASP A 117 2.52 6.65 6.02
C ASP A 117 3.40 6.53 7.28
N GLU A 118 3.44 5.37 7.91
CA GLU A 118 4.31 5.15 9.08
C GLU A 118 5.81 5.24 8.74
N TYR A 119 6.21 4.75 7.57
CA TYR A 119 7.59 4.86 7.11
C TYR A 119 7.94 6.30 6.74
N TRP A 120 7.06 6.99 6.01
CA TRP A 120 7.22 8.38 5.62
C TRP A 120 7.22 9.32 6.83
N ALA A 121 6.43 9.05 7.85
CA ALA A 121 6.43 9.80 9.11
C ALA A 121 7.78 9.75 9.84
N VAL A 122 8.62 8.73 9.57
CA VAL A 122 9.97 8.60 10.12
C VAL A 122 11.02 9.17 9.17
N TRP A 123 10.98 8.79 7.90
CA TRP A 123 12.07 8.98 6.94
C TRP A 123 11.79 10.03 5.85
N GLY A 124 10.57 10.55 5.78
CA GLY A 124 10.09 11.34 4.64
C GLY A 124 9.73 10.47 3.43
N LYS A 125 9.18 11.09 2.37
CA LYS A 125 8.78 10.41 1.13
C LYS A 125 9.97 10.15 0.19
N VAL A 126 11.06 9.63 0.76
CA VAL A 126 12.32 9.30 0.05
C VAL A 126 12.22 8.00 -0.76
N ASP A 127 11.37 7.07 -0.32
CA ASP A 127 11.18 5.75 -0.92
C ASP A 127 9.68 5.41 -0.94
N GLY A 128 9.28 4.46 -1.78
CA GLY A 128 7.92 3.97 -1.88
C GLY A 128 7.21 4.34 -3.19
N PRO A 129 5.89 4.12 -3.28
CA PRO A 129 5.11 4.37 -4.47
C PRO A 129 5.11 5.85 -4.83
N LYS A 130 5.42 6.15 -6.10
CA LYS A 130 5.43 7.53 -6.60
C LYS A 130 4.04 8.09 -6.89
N TYR A 131 3.06 7.20 -7.06
CA TYR A 131 1.71 7.51 -7.53
C TYR A 131 0.66 7.61 -6.41
N LEU A 132 1.06 7.44 -5.14
CA LEU A 132 0.21 7.61 -3.96
C LEU A 132 0.34 8.99 -3.33
#